data_AF-A0A2G9GXF4-F1
#
_entry.id   AF-A0A2G9GXF4-F1
#
_cell.length_a   1.000
_cell.length_b   1.000
_cell.length_c   1.000
_cell.angle_alpha   90.00
_cell.angle_beta   90.00
_cell.angle_gamma   90.00
#
_symmetry.space_group_name_H-M   'P 1'
#
loop_
_entity.id
_entity.type
_entity.pdbx_description
1 polymer ?
#
loop_
_entity_poly.entity_id
_entity_poly.type
_entity_poly.pdbx_seq_one_letter_code
_entity_poly.pdbx_strand_id
1 'polypeptide(L)'
;MNCGDADMMEAEATAPPPVVDSSSDDVRNLLTMARQLVDQGKPSHALQAVVMAMKIQGGDEAVSQALNRARELYVNKVQVNAATDELASLFAECAIAEAMPLPPGSSQHNIDNHPNEPDPQGTSILAETGRKQIVLDAFSDGTSFICLQCGGLVSNHRKEEHFAFWCSKI
;
A
#
# COMPACT_ATOMS: atom_id res chain seq x y z
N MET A 1 27.50 96.51 -11.23
CA MET A 1 26.05 96.22 -11.22
C MET A 1 25.75 95.42 -12.48
N ASN A 2 25.20 94.21 -12.52
CA ASN A 2 24.39 93.38 -11.61
C ASN A 2 24.54 91.92 -12.13
N CYS A 3 25.15 91.00 -11.38
CA CYS A 3 24.53 89.95 -10.55
C CYS A 3 23.37 89.17 -11.19
N GLY A 4 23.53 87.85 -11.27
CA GLY A 4 22.50 86.89 -11.66
C GLY A 4 23.06 85.49 -11.88
N ASP A 5 23.56 84.88 -10.81
CA ASP A 5 23.80 83.44 -10.68
C ASP A 5 22.46 82.72 -10.93
N ALA A 6 22.46 81.70 -11.80
CA ALA A 6 21.27 80.91 -12.11
C ALA A 6 21.58 79.45 -11.82
N ASP A 7 21.10 79.09 -10.63
CA ASP A 7 21.16 77.83 -9.92
C ASP A 7 21.00 76.55 -10.73
N MET A 8 21.68 75.54 -10.20
CA MET A 8 21.51 74.13 -10.49
C MET A 8 20.12 73.65 -10.08
N MET A 9 19.44 72.89 -10.93
CA MET A 9 18.46 71.91 -10.48
C MET A 9 18.67 70.61 -11.25
N GLU A 10 19.27 69.63 -10.55
CA GLU A 10 19.15 68.21 -10.87
C GLU A 10 17.65 67.89 -11.00
N ALA A 11 17.23 67.48 -12.19
CA ALA A 11 15.93 66.86 -12.35
C ALA A 11 15.99 65.50 -11.66
N GLU A 12 15.52 65.49 -10.40
CA GLU A 12 15.21 64.31 -9.63
C GLU A 12 14.35 63.38 -10.49
N ALA A 13 14.95 62.27 -10.92
CA ALA A 13 14.25 61.19 -11.58
C ALA A 13 13.34 60.53 -10.53
N THR A 14 12.11 61.04 -10.39
CA THR A 14 11.06 60.34 -9.67
C THR A 14 10.74 59.05 -10.43
N ALA A 15 11.41 57.97 -10.02
CA ALA A 15 11.07 56.63 -10.42
C ALA A 15 9.58 56.36 -10.11
N PRO A 16 8.83 55.70 -11.00
CA PRO A 16 7.48 55.27 -10.68
C PRO A 16 7.52 54.34 -9.45
N PRO A 17 6.54 54.42 -8.54
CA PRO A 17 6.49 53.53 -7.39
C PRO A 17 6.45 52.07 -7.86
N PRO A 18 7.09 51.13 -7.14
CA PRO A 18 6.99 49.72 -7.46
C PRO A 18 5.52 49.30 -7.34
N VAL A 19 4.93 48.88 -8.46
CA VAL A 19 3.65 48.17 -8.48
C VAL A 19 3.84 46.84 -7.76
N VAL A 20 3.67 46.86 -6.44
CA VAL A 20 3.61 45.67 -5.62
C VAL A 20 2.42 44.83 -6.08
N ASP A 21 2.70 43.62 -6.54
CA ASP A 21 1.70 42.61 -6.94
C ASP A 21 1.02 42.05 -5.68
N SER A 22 0.28 42.90 -4.96
CA SER A 22 -0.42 42.57 -3.71
C SER A 22 -1.37 41.38 -3.88
N SER A 23 -1.93 41.19 -5.08
CA SER A 23 -2.77 40.05 -5.45
C SER A 23 -2.05 38.70 -5.31
N SER A 24 -0.80 38.61 -5.74
CA SER A 24 -0.01 37.38 -5.67
C SER A 24 0.37 37.02 -4.24
N ASP A 25 0.67 38.03 -3.41
CA ASP A 25 0.94 37.85 -1.99
C ASP A 25 -0.30 37.38 -1.23
N ASP A 26 -1.47 37.97 -1.51
CA ASP A 26 -2.75 37.57 -0.91
C ASP A 26 -3.15 36.13 -1.27
N VAL A 27 -2.94 35.73 -2.53
CA VAL A 27 -3.14 34.34 -2.98
C VAL A 27 -2.23 33.38 -2.23
N ARG A 28 -0.93 33.71 -2.08
CA ARG A 28 0.02 32.87 -1.34
C ARG A 28 -0.35 32.75 0.15
N ASN A 29 -0.80 33.84 0.76
CA ASN A 29 -1.25 33.84 2.16
C ASN A 29 -2.50 32.96 2.35
N LEU A 30 -3.49 33.07 1.45
CA LEU A 30 -4.70 32.26 1.48
C LEU A 30 -4.41 30.76 1.30
N LEU A 31 -3.49 30.40 0.39
CA LEU A 31 -3.09 29.00 0.20
C LEU A 31 -2.33 28.44 1.41
N THR A 32 -1.49 29.26 2.04
CA THR A 32 -0.79 28.88 3.28
C THR A 32 -1.78 28.65 4.41
N MET A 33 -2.76 29.53 4.57
CA MET A 33 -3.83 29.38 5.55
C MET A 33 -4.69 28.14 5.26
N ALA A 34 -5.03 27.88 4.00
CA ALA A 34 -5.78 26.70 3.60
C ALA A 34 -5.06 25.41 4.03
N ARG A 35 -3.74 25.34 3.87
CA ARG A 35 -2.93 24.19 4.30
C ARG A 35 -2.99 23.99 5.81
N GLN A 36 -2.81 25.06 6.59
CA GLN A 36 -2.94 25.00 8.04
C GLN A 36 -4.35 24.57 8.49
N LEU A 37 -5.39 24.98 7.77
CA LEU A 37 -6.77 24.58 8.07
C LEU A 37 -7.04 23.10 7.78
N VAL A 38 -6.38 22.52 6.76
CA VAL A 38 -6.41 21.07 6.52
C VAL A 38 -5.75 20.33 7.69
N ASP A 39 -4.57 20.78 8.12
CA ASP A 39 -3.85 20.17 9.24
C ASP A 39 -4.63 20.26 10.57
N GLN A 40 -5.45 21.32 10.72
CA GLN A 40 -6.37 21.50 11.86
C GLN A 40 -7.69 20.72 11.73
N GLY A 41 -7.90 19.93 10.68
CA GLY A 41 -9.12 19.16 10.47
C GLY A 41 -10.35 20.01 10.12
N LYS A 42 -10.15 21.21 9.55
CA LYS A 42 -11.21 22.13 9.11
C LYS A 42 -11.29 22.21 7.57
N PRO A 43 -11.66 21.12 6.88
CA PRO A 43 -11.60 21.05 5.41
C PRO A 43 -12.53 22.05 4.72
N SER A 44 -13.70 22.36 5.29
CA SER A 44 -14.63 23.33 4.68
C SER A 44 -14.06 24.75 4.64
N HIS A 45 -13.35 25.16 5.69
CA HIS A 45 -12.70 26.48 5.76
C HIS A 45 -11.47 26.53 4.85
N ALA A 46 -10.70 25.44 4.80
CA ALA A 46 -9.59 25.31 3.85
C ALA A 46 -10.07 25.45 2.40
N LEU A 47 -11.18 24.79 2.04
CA LEU A 47 -11.77 24.89 0.71
C LEU A 47 -12.21 26.34 0.40
N GLN A 48 -12.84 27.01 1.36
CA GLN A 48 -13.23 28.42 1.20
C GLN A 48 -12.02 29.32 0.91
N ALA A 49 -10.92 29.14 1.64
CA ALA A 49 -9.68 29.88 1.40
C ALA A 49 -9.08 29.63 0.01
N VAL A 50 -9.10 28.37 -0.46
CA VAL A 50 -8.67 28.03 -1.83
C VAL A 50 -9.59 28.69 -2.87
N VAL A 51 -10.91 28.63 -2.70
CA VAL A 51 -11.87 29.27 -3.62
C VAL A 51 -11.65 30.79 -3.67
N MET A 52 -11.43 31.44 -2.53
CA MET A 52 -11.12 32.88 -2.50
C MET A 52 -9.81 33.18 -3.23
N ALA A 53 -8.76 32.38 -3.04
CA ALA A 53 -7.49 32.54 -3.74
C ALA A 53 -7.66 32.39 -5.26
N MET A 54 -8.42 31.39 -5.70
CA MET A 54 -8.70 31.16 -7.12
C MET A 54 -9.53 32.29 -7.73
N LYS A 55 -10.49 32.83 -6.98
CA LYS A 55 -11.30 33.97 -7.39
C LYS A 55 -10.47 35.24 -7.58
N ILE A 56 -9.49 35.49 -6.70
CA ILE A 56 -8.55 36.62 -6.84
C ILE A 56 -7.70 36.46 -8.11
N GLN A 57 -7.24 35.24 -8.41
CA GLN A 57 -6.34 34.98 -9.53
C GLN A 57 -7.02 34.96 -10.91
N GLY A 58 -8.24 34.43 -11.00
CA GLY A 58 -8.89 34.13 -12.28
C GLY A 58 -10.41 34.26 -12.27
N GLY A 59 -10.99 34.88 -11.24
CA GLY A 59 -12.43 35.10 -11.14
C GLY A 59 -13.25 33.83 -10.91
N ASP A 60 -14.57 33.97 -11.04
CA ASP A 60 -15.52 32.88 -10.77
C ASP A 60 -15.47 31.76 -11.81
N GLU A 61 -15.10 32.07 -13.07
CA GLU A 61 -14.94 31.04 -14.10
C GLU A 61 -13.81 30.07 -13.76
N ALA A 62 -12.65 30.57 -13.30
CA ALA A 62 -11.53 29.72 -12.90
C ALA A 62 -11.88 28.79 -11.73
N VAL A 63 -12.67 29.29 -10.77
CA VAL A 63 -13.22 28.49 -9.67
C VAL A 63 -14.11 27.39 -10.22
N SER A 64 -15.06 27.73 -11.09
CA SER A 64 -16.01 26.78 -11.66
C SER A 64 -15.31 25.66 -12.44
N GLN A 65 -14.32 26.01 -13.26
CA GLN A 65 -13.56 25.05 -14.07
C GLN A 65 -12.76 24.10 -13.18
N ALA A 66 -12.09 24.62 -12.15
CA ALA A 66 -11.29 23.82 -11.25
C ALA A 66 -12.15 22.89 -10.39
N LEU A 67 -13.30 23.36 -9.90
CA LEU A 67 -14.23 22.52 -9.13
C LEU A 67 -14.84 21.42 -10.01
N ASN A 68 -15.20 21.71 -11.26
CA ASN A 68 -15.68 20.70 -12.20
C ASN A 68 -14.62 19.63 -12.47
N ARG A 69 -13.37 20.03 -12.71
CA ARG A 69 -12.25 19.09 -12.88
C ARG A 69 -12.00 18.26 -11.62
N ALA A 70 -12.05 18.88 -10.44
CA ALA A 70 -11.90 18.16 -9.17
C ALA A 70 -13.03 17.15 -8.95
N ARG A 71 -14.26 17.50 -9.35
CA ARG A 71 -15.42 16.59 -9.31
C ARG A 71 -15.24 15.39 -10.23
N GLU A 72 -14.78 15.61 -11.47
CA GLU A 72 -14.52 14.52 -12.42
C GLU A 72 -13.46 13.55 -11.87
N LEU A 73 -12.37 14.08 -11.30
CA LEU A 73 -11.34 13.27 -10.65
C LEU A 73 -11.88 12.48 -9.46
N TYR A 74 -12.76 13.09 -8.65
CA TYR A 74 -13.41 12.40 -7.53
C TYR A 74 -14.27 11.24 -8.03
N VAL A 75 -15.11 11.46 -9.04
CA VAL A 75 -15.98 10.40 -9.61
C VAL A 75 -15.14 9.27 -10.19
N ASN A 76 -14.08 9.58 -10.94
CA ASN A 76 -13.17 8.57 -11.49
C ASN A 76 -12.51 7.75 -10.38
N LYS A 77 -11.98 8.42 -9.33
CA LYS A 77 -11.34 7.74 -8.20
C LYS A 77 -12.34 6.85 -7.44
N VAL A 78 -13.57 7.31 -7.21
CA VAL A 78 -14.62 6.49 -6.58
C VAL A 78 -14.90 5.24 -7.42
N GLN A 79 -14.96 5.36 -8.74
CA GLN A 79 -15.18 4.22 -9.63
C GLN A 79 -14.01 3.21 -9.61
N VAL A 80 -12.77 3.69 -9.59
CA VAL A 80 -11.56 2.84 -9.49
C VAL A 80 -11.50 2.12 -8.15
N ASN A 81 -11.83 2.82 -7.06
CA ASN A 81 -11.92 2.22 -5.74
C ASN A 81 -13.00 1.14 -5.68
N ALA A 82 -14.18 1.37 -6.28
CA ALA A 82 -15.24 0.38 -6.34
C ALA A 82 -14.81 -0.92 -7.05
N ALA A 83 -14.10 -0.82 -8.17
CA ALA A 83 -13.53 -1.98 -8.85
C ALA A 83 -12.47 -2.71 -8.01
N THR A 84 -11.68 -1.96 -7.22
CA THR A 84 -10.69 -2.53 -6.30
C THR A 84 -11.37 -3.25 -5.12
N ASP A 85 -12.45 -2.67 -4.58
CA ASP A 85 -13.25 -3.26 -3.50
C ASP A 85 -13.99 -4.53 -3.96
N GLU A 86 -14.48 -4.56 -5.20
CA GLU A 86 -15.06 -5.76 -5.83
C GLU A 86 -14.02 -6.88 -5.95
N LEU A 87 -12.81 -6.57 -6.43
CA LEU A 87 -11.71 -7.54 -6.47
C LEU A 87 -11.33 -8.05 -5.08
N ALA A 88 -11.24 -7.15 -4.08
CA ALA A 88 -10.97 -7.55 -2.69
C ALA A 88 -12.06 -8.49 -2.14
N SER A 89 -13.32 -8.26 -2.51
CA SER A 89 -14.44 -9.14 -2.16
C SER A 89 -14.31 -10.52 -2.80
N LEU A 90 -13.96 -10.59 -4.08
CA LEU A 90 -13.70 -11.86 -4.78
C LEU A 90 -12.52 -12.62 -4.17
N PHE A 91 -11.43 -11.93 -3.82
CA PHE A 91 -10.30 -12.55 -3.12
C PHE A 91 -10.68 -13.09 -1.75
N ALA A 92 -11.53 -12.37 -1.00
CA ALA A 92 -12.05 -12.87 0.26
C ALA A 92 -12.92 -14.13 0.06
N GLU A 93 -13.74 -14.20 -1.00
CA GLU A 93 -14.51 -15.40 -1.35
C GLU A 93 -13.62 -16.60 -1.75
N CYS A 94 -12.58 -16.38 -2.56
CA CYS A 94 -11.62 -17.42 -2.91
C CYS A 94 -10.83 -17.93 -1.70
N ALA A 95 -10.40 -17.04 -0.81
CA ALA A 95 -9.70 -17.41 0.42
C ALA A 95 -10.57 -18.27 1.37
N ILE A 96 -11.90 -18.10 1.34
CA ILE A 96 -12.84 -18.93 2.10
C ILE A 96 -13.01 -20.31 1.43
N ALA A 97 -13.01 -20.38 0.09
CA ALA A 97 -13.17 -21.64 -0.65
C ALA A 97 -11.95 -22.56 -0.52
N GLU A 98 -10.73 -22.01 -0.48
CA GLU A 98 -9.48 -22.78 -0.30
C GLU A 98 -9.24 -23.20 1.16
N ALA A 99 -9.85 -22.51 2.13
CA ALA A 99 -9.72 -22.81 3.55
C ALA A 99 -10.84 -23.70 4.12
N MET A 100 -11.84 -24.11 3.31
CA MET A 100 -12.84 -25.09 3.74
C MET A 100 -12.21 -26.49 3.81
N PRO A 101 -12.05 -27.10 4.99
CA PRO A 101 -11.73 -28.52 5.08
C PRO A 101 -12.90 -29.28 4.46
N LEU A 102 -12.62 -30.13 3.47
CA LEU A 102 -13.63 -31.07 2.99
C LEU A 102 -14.25 -31.78 4.21
N PRO A 103 -15.59 -31.87 4.31
CA PRO A 103 -16.21 -32.67 5.36
C PRO A 103 -15.69 -34.11 5.24
N PRO A 104 -15.32 -34.78 6.36
CA PRO A 104 -14.90 -36.17 6.33
C PRO A 104 -16.11 -37.05 6.04
N GLY A 105 -16.43 -37.19 4.75
CA GLY A 105 -17.52 -37.99 4.24
C GLY A 105 -16.99 -39.06 3.30
N SER A 106 -16.91 -40.28 3.81
CA SER A 106 -16.97 -41.55 3.07
C SER A 106 -15.98 -41.75 1.93
N SER A 107 -14.86 -42.40 2.24
CA SER A 107 -14.23 -43.34 1.30
C SER A 107 -14.16 -44.69 1.99
N GLN A 108 -15.23 -45.47 1.81
CA GLN A 108 -15.16 -46.92 1.95
C GLN A 108 -14.14 -47.41 0.91
N HIS A 109 -12.97 -47.82 1.37
CA HIS A 109 -12.15 -48.75 0.60
C HIS A 109 -11.56 -49.77 1.57
N ASN A 110 -12.36 -50.80 1.84
CA ASN A 110 -11.83 -52.12 2.15
C ASN A 110 -10.91 -52.52 1.01
N ILE A 111 -9.60 -52.59 1.23
CA ILE A 111 -8.75 -53.66 0.70
C ILE A 111 -7.69 -53.96 1.77
N ASP A 112 -7.90 -55.06 2.48
CA ASP A 112 -6.85 -55.94 2.95
C ASP A 112 -5.97 -56.36 1.77
N ASN A 113 -4.67 -56.04 1.78
CA ASN A 113 -3.57 -57.01 1.60
C ASN A 113 -2.20 -56.34 1.47
N HIS A 114 -1.27 -56.88 2.25
CA HIS A 114 0.17 -56.64 2.36
C HIS A 114 0.94 -56.81 1.02
N PRO A 115 2.16 -56.25 0.83
CA PRO A 115 3.36 -56.77 1.51
C PRO A 115 4.43 -55.73 1.90
N ASN A 116 5.10 -56.00 3.03
CA ASN A 116 6.42 -55.51 3.47
C ASN A 116 7.15 -54.55 2.52
N GLU A 117 7.02 -53.24 2.76
CA GLU A 117 8.11 -52.29 2.49
C GLU A 117 8.79 -51.94 3.82
N PRO A 118 10.12 -51.83 3.85
CA PRO A 118 10.87 -51.60 5.08
C PRO A 118 10.54 -50.21 5.60
N ASP A 119 9.60 -50.10 6.54
CA ASP A 119 9.10 -48.89 7.18
C ASP A 119 10.25 -48.00 7.72
N PRO A 120 10.60 -46.90 7.04
CA PRO A 120 11.44 -45.85 7.60
C PRO A 120 10.57 -44.69 8.15
N GLN A 121 9.23 -44.81 8.07
CA GLN A 121 8.24 -43.76 8.33
C GLN A 121 7.80 -43.72 9.79
N GLY A 122 8.10 -44.75 10.58
CA GLY A 122 7.75 -44.83 12.00
C GLY A 122 8.59 -43.95 12.94
N THR A 123 9.64 -43.28 12.46
CA THR A 123 10.58 -42.52 13.32
C THR A 123 10.27 -41.03 13.44
N SER A 124 9.28 -40.52 12.69
CA SER A 124 8.88 -39.12 12.81
C SER A 124 7.93 -38.95 13.99
N ILE A 125 8.25 -38.03 14.90
CA ILE A 125 7.39 -37.65 16.05
C ILE A 125 5.95 -37.29 15.59
N LEU A 126 5.80 -36.76 14.38
CA LEU A 126 4.49 -36.46 13.81
C LEU A 126 3.72 -37.73 13.42
N ALA A 127 4.41 -38.77 12.94
CA ALA A 127 3.81 -40.08 12.70
C ALA A 127 3.46 -40.79 14.01
N GLU A 128 4.32 -40.71 15.02
CA GLU A 128 4.09 -41.29 16.37
C GLU A 128 2.88 -40.65 17.07
N THR A 129 2.71 -39.33 16.93
CA THR A 129 1.57 -38.60 17.53
C THR A 129 0.27 -38.73 16.72
N GLY A 130 0.20 -39.65 15.75
CA GLY A 130 -0.98 -39.89 14.93
C GLY A 130 -1.26 -38.82 13.86
N ARG A 131 -0.36 -37.85 13.68
CA ARG A 131 -0.43 -36.79 12.67
C ARG A 131 0.39 -37.13 11.43
N LYS A 132 0.38 -38.41 11.05
CA LYS A 132 1.10 -38.95 9.90
C LYS A 132 0.72 -38.24 8.58
N GLN A 133 -0.52 -37.78 8.46
CA GLN A 133 -1.01 -37.11 7.25
C GLN A 133 -0.21 -35.85 6.88
N ILE A 134 0.25 -35.08 7.88
CA ILE A 134 1.07 -33.87 7.65
C ILE A 134 2.43 -34.25 7.03
N VAL A 135 2.98 -35.40 7.43
CA VAL A 135 4.24 -35.92 6.89
C VAL A 135 4.06 -36.37 5.44
N LEU A 136 2.94 -37.04 5.13
CA LEU A 136 2.63 -37.48 3.77
C LEU A 136 2.37 -36.31 2.83
N ASP A 137 1.66 -35.29 3.28
CA ASP A 137 1.32 -34.11 2.48
C ASP A 137 2.59 -33.33 2.09
N ALA A 138 3.41 -32.97 3.08
CA ALA A 138 4.67 -32.26 2.85
C ALA A 138 5.69 -33.06 2.02
N PHE A 139 5.64 -34.39 2.07
CA PHE A 139 6.43 -35.28 1.22
C PHE A 139 5.87 -35.35 -0.21
N SER A 140 4.55 -35.42 -0.37
CA SER A 140 3.87 -35.49 -1.68
C SER A 140 4.03 -34.18 -2.46
N ASP A 141 4.07 -33.05 -1.77
CA ASP A 141 4.35 -31.73 -2.36
C ASP A 141 5.79 -31.59 -2.86
N GLY A 142 6.68 -32.53 -2.50
CA GLY A 142 8.10 -32.50 -2.87
C GLY A 142 8.87 -31.34 -2.23
N THR A 143 8.28 -30.62 -1.29
CA THR A 143 8.91 -29.48 -0.61
C THR A 143 9.74 -29.92 0.60
N SER A 144 9.49 -31.12 1.12
CA SER A 144 10.18 -31.70 2.28
C SER A 144 10.61 -33.15 2.05
N PHE A 145 11.62 -33.61 2.80
CA PHE A 145 12.08 -34.99 2.83
C PHE A 145 12.18 -35.48 4.27
N ILE A 146 12.10 -36.80 4.45
CA ILE A 146 12.32 -37.45 5.74
C ILE A 146 13.78 -37.90 5.79
N CYS A 147 14.51 -37.41 6.80
CA CYS A 147 15.88 -37.84 7.02
C CYS A 147 15.90 -39.23 7.64
N LEU A 148 16.46 -40.21 6.92
CA LEU A 148 16.57 -41.59 7.39
C LEU A 148 17.56 -41.76 8.55
N GLN A 149 18.40 -40.77 8.85
CA GLN A 149 19.37 -40.84 9.96
C GLN A 149 18.78 -40.44 11.31
N CYS A 150 17.87 -39.46 11.34
CA CYS A 150 17.31 -38.93 12.59
C CYS A 150 15.77 -38.96 12.64
N GLY A 151 15.10 -39.47 11.60
CA GLY A 151 13.64 -39.50 11.48
C GLY A 151 12.97 -38.13 11.28
N GLY A 152 13.76 -37.06 11.15
CA GLY A 152 13.26 -35.69 11.08
C GLY A 152 12.67 -35.35 9.71
N LEU A 153 11.56 -34.63 9.69
CA LEU A 153 11.01 -34.01 8.47
C LEU A 153 11.69 -32.66 8.25
N VAL A 154 12.34 -32.49 7.10
CA VAL A 154 13.14 -31.30 6.78
C VAL A 154 12.79 -30.81 5.39
N SER A 155 12.71 -29.49 5.20
CA SER A 155 12.52 -28.92 3.87
C SER A 155 13.67 -29.31 2.94
N ASN A 156 13.36 -29.61 1.67
CA ASN A 156 14.35 -29.93 0.65
C ASN A 156 15.36 -28.80 0.44
N HIS A 157 14.94 -27.54 0.63
CA HIS A 157 15.84 -26.40 0.51
C HIS A 157 16.96 -26.39 1.57
N ARG A 158 16.74 -27.03 2.72
CA ARG A 158 17.70 -27.07 3.83
C ARG A 158 18.32 -28.46 4.05
N LYS A 159 18.23 -29.31 3.03
CA LYS A 159 18.68 -30.70 3.10
C LYS A 159 20.17 -30.80 3.38
N GLU A 160 20.97 -29.99 2.70
CA GLU A 160 22.42 -30.00 2.83
C GLU A 160 22.86 -29.50 4.21
N GLU A 161 22.27 -28.39 4.69
CA GLU A 161 22.54 -27.83 6.01
C GLU A 161 22.10 -28.77 7.12
N HIS A 162 20.99 -29.49 6.93
CA HIS A 162 20.57 -30.51 7.86
C HIS A 162 21.64 -31.59 8.01
N PHE A 163 22.12 -32.18 6.91
CA PHE A 163 23.19 -33.19 7.00
C PHE A 163 24.51 -32.63 7.55
N ALA A 164 24.82 -31.36 7.27
CA ALA A 164 26.08 -30.74 7.68
C ALA A 164 26.10 -30.32 9.16
N PHE A 165 24.99 -29.84 9.71
CA PHE A 165 25.01 -29.15 11.02
C PHE A 165 23.96 -29.63 12.03
N TRP A 166 22.85 -30.22 11.58
CA TRP A 166 21.70 -30.46 12.46
C TRP A 166 21.34 -31.93 12.63
N CYS A 167 21.74 -32.79 11.69
CA CYS A 167 21.46 -34.21 11.73
C CYS A 167 22.32 -34.87 12.81
N SER A 168 21.80 -34.86 14.03
CA SER A 168 22.34 -35.65 15.13
C SER A 168 21.86 -37.08 14.91
N LYS A 169 22.79 -38.00 14.63
CA LYS A 169 22.48 -39.44 14.69
C LYS A 169 22.04 -39.74 16.13
N ILE A 170 20.79 -40.13 16.30
CA ILE A 170 20.25 -40.64 17.57
C ILE A 170 20.52 -42.14 17.61
#